data_AF-A0A7L3NT26-F1
#
_entry.id   AF-A0A7L3NT26-F1
#
_cell.length_a   1.000
_cell.length_b   1.000
_cell.length_c   1.000
_cell.angle_alpha   90.00
_cell.angle_beta   90.00
_cell.angle_gamma   90.00
#
_symmetry.space_group_name_H-M   'P 1'
#
loop_
_entity.id
_entity.type
_entity.pdbx_description
1 polymer ?
#
loop_
_entity_poly.entity_id
_entity_poly.type
_entity_poly.pdbx_seq_one_letter_code
_entity_poly.pdbx_strand_id
1 'polypeptide(L)' 'FSQAVQVDRTVYIAGQIGTDPSTGQLISGGTKEEAKQALKNMGEILKAAGCDYSSVVKTTVLMADMKDYNDINDIYKQ' A
#
# COMPACT_ATOMS: atom_id res chain seq x y z
N PHE A 1 2.62 -8.09 14.43
CA PHE A 1 1.31 -7.41 14.30
C PHE A 1 0.55 -8.06 13.15
N SER A 2 -0.76 -7.85 13.04
CA SER A 2 -1.56 -8.37 11.92
C SER A 2 -1.54 -7.41 10.74
N GLN A 3 -1.49 -7.92 9.51
CA GLN A 3 -1.52 -7.08 8.30
C GLN A 3 -2.83 -6.29 8.13
N ALA A 4 -3.94 -6.87 8.59
CA ALA A 4 -5.21 -6.18 8.73
C ALA A 4 -6.00 -6.75 9.92
N VAL A 5 -6.94 -5.95 10.42
CA VAL A 5 -7.94 -6.37 11.41
C VAL A 5 -9.31 -5.91 10.92
N GLN A 6 -10.27 -6.83 10.87
CA GLN A 6 -11.65 -6.52 10.56
C GLN A 6 -12.44 -6.32 11.87
N VAL A 7 -13.15 -5.21 11.96
CA VAL A 7 -14.11 -4.91 13.04
C VAL A 7 -15.44 -4.62 12.36
N ASP A 8 -16.44 -5.47 12.61
CA ASP A 8 -17.71 -5.48 11.90
C ASP A 8 -17.53 -5.47 10.37
N ARG A 9 -17.84 -4.34 9.72
CA ARG A 9 -17.80 -4.13 8.27
C ARG A 9 -16.60 -3.29 7.82
N THR A 10 -15.70 -2.92 8.74
CA THR A 10 -14.57 -2.06 8.45
C THR A 10 -13.26 -2.84 8.62
N VAL A 11 -12.43 -2.79 7.58
CA VAL A 11 -11.10 -3.40 7.58
C VAL A 11 -10.06 -2.32 7.80
N TYR A 12 -9.27 -2.47 8.86
CA TYR A 12 -8.14 -1.60 9.17
C TYR A 12 -6.86 -2.27 8.69
N ILE A 13 -6.22 -1.70 7.68
CA ILE A 13 -5.00 -2.24 7.08
C ILE A 13 -3.78 -1.56 7.72
N ALA A 14 -2.79 -2.35 8.12
CA ALA A 14 -1.50 -1.84 8.61
C ALA A 14 -0.74 -1.12 7.48
N GLY A 15 0.15 -0.19 7.82
CA GLY A 15 0.94 0.53 6.82
C GLY A 15 1.72 -0.43 5.92
N GLN A 16 1.57 -0.26 4.60
CA GLN A 16 2.26 -1.07 3.61
C GLN A 16 3.48 -0.34 3.08
N ILE A 17 4.60 -1.07 2.98
CA ILE A 17 5.88 -0.58 2.46
C ILE A 17 6.13 -1.27 1.11
N GLY A 18 6.90 -0.62 0.25
CA GLY A 18 7.31 -1.13 -1.07
C GLY A 18 8.27 -2.31 -1.06
N THR A 19 8.13 -3.23 -0.10
CA THR A 19 8.96 -4.43 0.00
C THR A 19 8.39 -5.58 -0.81
N ASP A 20 9.28 -6.39 -1.39
CA ASP A 20 8.93 -7.68 -1.98
C ASP A 20 8.59 -8.68 -0.85
N PRO A 21 7.36 -9.25 -0.82
CA PRO A 21 6.97 -10.21 0.22
C PRO A 21 7.81 -11.49 0.27
N SER A 22 8.48 -11.86 -0.83
CA SER A 22 9.31 -13.05 -0.90
C SER A 22 10.70 -12.87 -0.29
N THR A 23 11.23 -11.64 -0.35
CA THR A 23 12.59 -11.34 0.13
C THR A 23 12.61 -10.48 1.40
N GLY A 24 11.53 -9.75 1.66
CA GLY A 24 11.44 -8.75 2.73
C GLY A 24 12.24 -7.47 2.46
N GLN A 25 12.81 -7.29 1.27
CA GLN A 25 13.62 -6.13 0.90
C GLN A 25 12.81 -5.13 0.08
N LEU A 26 13.18 -3.84 0.14
CA LEU A 26 12.63 -2.81 -0.74
C LEU A 26 12.87 -3.17 -2.21
N ILE A 27 11.84 -2.99 -3.03
CA ILE A 27 11.97 -3.14 -4.48
C ILE A 27 12.97 -2.11 -5.01
N SER A 28 13.86 -2.56 -5.89
CA SER A 28 14.78 -1.68 -6.60
C SER A 28 14.04 -0.81 -7.63
N GLY A 29 14.54 0.40 -7.89
CA GLY A 29 13.91 1.35 -8.83
C GLY A 29 13.46 2.65 -8.18
N GLY A 30 13.64 2.78 -6.86
CA GLY A 30 13.35 4.00 -6.10
C GLY A 30 11.86 4.20 -5.85
N THR A 31 11.50 5.42 -5.45
CA THR A 31 10.21 5.71 -4.81
C THR A 31 8.99 5.34 -5.65
N LYS A 32 9.06 5.40 -6.99
CA LYS A 32 7.94 4.97 -7.86
C LYS A 32 7.67 3.48 -7.77
N GLU A 33 8.71 2.65 -7.86
CA GLU A 33 8.57 1.20 -7.80
C GLU A 33 8.21 0.75 -6.38
N GLU A 34 8.75 1.42 -5.36
CA GLU A 34 8.35 1.20 -3.97
C GLU A 34 6.86 1.55 -3.75
N ALA A 35 6.38 2.69 -4.25
CA ALA A 35 4.97 3.07 -4.15
C ALA A 35 4.04 2.06 -4.87
N LYS A 36 4.43 1.62 -6.06
CA LYS A 36 3.70 0.60 -6.82
C LYS A 36 3.62 -0.71 -6.06
N GLN A 37 4.73 -1.14 -5.46
CA GLN A 37 4.77 -2.36 -4.66
C GLN A 37 3.96 -2.22 -3.36
N ALA A 38 3.99 -1.07 -2.69
CA ALA A 38 3.20 -0.82 -1.49
C ALA A 38 1.69 -0.90 -1.77
N LEU A 39 1.23 -0.33 -2.90
CA LEU A 39 -0.15 -0.44 -3.35
C LEU A 39 -0.50 -1.88 -3.71
N LYS A 40 0.36 -2.59 -4.44
CA LYS A 40 0.17 -4.03 -4.73
C LYS A 40 0.02 -4.86 -3.46
N ASN A 41 0.86 -4.63 -2.46
CA ASN A 41 0.78 -5.31 -1.16
C ASN A 41 -0.56 -5.03 -0.46
N MET A 42 -1.02 -3.77 -0.48
CA MET A 42 -2.35 -3.40 0.01
C MET A 42 -3.48 -4.12 -0.76
N GLY A 43 -3.36 -4.23 -2.08
CA GLY A 43 -4.32 -4.95 -2.93
C GLY A 43 -4.46 -6.42 -2.57
N GLU A 44 -3.36 -7.12 -2.28
CA GLU A 44 -3.41 -8.52 -1.84
C GLU A 44 -4.09 -8.67 -0.46
N ILE A 45 -3.88 -7.72 0.45
CA ILE A 45 -4.56 -7.69 1.75
C ILE A 45 -6.06 -7.43 1.59
N LEU A 46 -6.44 -6.45 0.76
CA LEU A 46 -7.85 -6.17 0.43
C LEU A 46 -8.52 -7.43 -0.13
N LYS A 47 -7.87 -8.09 -1.08
CA LYS A 47 -8.37 -9.33 -1.69
C LYS A 47 -8.55 -10.44 -0.65
N ALA A 48 -7.59 -10.63 0.26
CA ALA A 48 -7.69 -11.59 1.35
C ALA A 48 -8.85 -11.28 2.31
N ALA A 49 -9.23 -10.00 2.45
CA ALA A 49 -10.38 -9.56 3.23
C ALA A 49 -11.71 -9.58 2.44
N GLY A 50 -11.73 -10.04 1.19
CA GLY A 50 -12.91 -10.04 0.34
C GLY A 50 -13.29 -8.65 -0.21
N CYS A 51 -12.33 -7.74 -0.27
CA CYS A 51 -12.47 -6.37 -0.77
C CYS A 51 -11.59 -6.13 -2.00
N ASP A 52 -11.72 -4.96 -2.60
CA ASP A 52 -10.84 -4.43 -3.64
C ASP A 52 -10.57 -2.94 -3.40
N TYR A 53 -9.84 -2.28 -4.31
CA TYR A 53 -9.53 -0.86 -4.20
C TYR A 53 -10.77 0.04 -4.20
N SER A 54 -11.89 -0.38 -4.80
CA SER A 54 -13.14 0.39 -4.80
C SER A 54 -13.80 0.43 -3.41
N SER A 55 -13.41 -0.48 -2.51
CA SER A 55 -13.86 -0.52 -1.12
C SER A 55 -13.11 0.47 -0.22
N VAL A 56 -12.04 1.11 -0.71
CA VAL A 56 -11.18 2.00 0.08
C VAL A 56 -11.83 3.38 0.24
N VAL A 57 -12.15 3.76 1.48
CA VAL A 57 -12.77 5.05 1.81
C VAL A 57 -11.76 6.13 2.22
N LYS A 58 -10.60 5.74 2.75
CA LYS A 58 -9.58 6.65 3.27
C LYS A 58 -8.20 5.98 3.25
N THR A 59 -7.19 6.72 2.81
CA THR A 59 -5.78 6.33 2.90
C THR A 59 -4.96 7.41 3.59
N THR A 60 -3.86 7.02 4.23
CA THR A 60 -2.84 7.94 4.75
C THR A 60 -1.52 7.56 4.09
N VAL A 61 -1.00 8.42 3.23
CA VAL A 61 0.27 8.20 2.53
C VAL A 61 1.37 8.91 3.33
N LEU A 62 2.39 8.15 3.72
CA LEU A 62 3.58 8.64 4.41
C LEU A 62 4.75 8.55 3.45
N MET A 63 5.51 9.64 3.32
CA MET A 63 6.64 9.77 2.40
C MET A 63 7.88 10.14 3.18
N ALA A 64 9.04 9.63 2.76
CA ALA A 64 10.33 9.97 3.39
C ALA A 64 10.79 11.39 3.01
N ASP A 65 10.57 11.81 1.76
CA ASP A 65 10.84 13.15 1.25
C ASP A 65 9.64 13.67 0.46
N MET A 66 9.23 14.92 0.70
CA MET A 66 8.12 15.56 -0.02
C MET A 66 8.44 15.84 -1.49
N LYS A 67 9.71 15.82 -1.89
CA LYS A 67 10.10 15.92 -3.30
C LYS A 67 9.52 14.79 -4.15
N ASP A 68 9.26 13.63 -3.54
CA ASP A 68 8.73 12.45 -4.24
C ASP A 68 7.21 12.49 -4.40
N TYR A 69 6.53 13.54 -3.91
CA TYR A 69 5.08 13.64 -3.90
C TYR A 69 4.47 13.43 -5.29
N ASN A 70 4.98 14.12 -6.32
CA ASN A 70 4.42 14.03 -7.67
C ASN A 70 4.59 12.60 -8.23
N ASP A 71 5.77 12.03 -8.04
CA ASP A 71 6.12 10.70 -8.52
C ASP A 71 5.24 9.61 -7.87
N ILE A 72 5.00 9.70 -6.56
CA ILE A 72 4.11 8.78 -5.84
C ILE A 72 2.65 9.00 -6.25
N ASN A 73 2.21 10.25 -6.38
CA ASN A 73 0.83 10.59 -6.71
C ASN A 73 0.45 10.11 -8.13
N ASP A 74 1.40 10.10 -9.07
CA ASP A 74 1.19 9.55 -10.42
C ASP A 74 1.00 8.03 -10.41
N ILE A 75 1.65 7.31 -9.50
CA ILE A 75 1.42 5.88 -9.29
C ILE A 75 0.10 5.65 -8.56
N TYR A 76 -0.20 6.45 -7.54
CA TYR A 76 -1.41 6.32 -6.72
C TYR A 76 -2.73 6.49 -7.49
N LYS A 77 -2.71 7.27 -8.58
CA LYS A 77 -3.90 7.52 -9.43
C LYS A 77 -4.25 6.39 -10.40
N GLN A 78 -3.34 5.43 -10.60
CA GLN A 78 -3.53 4.31 -11.53
C GLN A 78 -4.44 3.24 -10.93
#